data_AF-A0A3E0DT91-F1
#
_entry.id   AF-A0A3E0DT91-F1
#
_cell.length_a   1.000
_cell.length_b   1.000
_cell.length_c   1.000
_cell.angle_alpha   90.00
_cell.angle_beta   90.00
_cell.angle_gamma   90.00
#
_symmetry.space_group_name_H-M   'P 1'
#
loop_
_entity.id
_entity.type
_entity.pdbx_description
1 polymer ?
#
loop_
_entity_poly.entity_id
_entity_poly.type
_entity_poly.pdbx_seq_one_letter_code
_entity_poly.pdbx_strand_id
1 'polypeptide(L)'
;MARKANIAREEIHQACWDLLEQNHFPNIPRIAEYFLNKDGRHASNTTLLNAISEWEETYKEYQQHQLKELSDALQPAFNHFSREITQTLGTLLDEKQVDLEQQQALKENATHQGYLSLSNELCETQNALESVTEEKQQLEMKLQSLITKQQALEQRNEDLVAQNKVIEAQSKQAQKERDELTLNLSQKSVDLAKLDNKITSLVEENTQLKEQLKKQSAESERQDRNQLEKLTRQMEEFALSIAQIQLKDRDQ
;
A
#
# COMPACT_ATOMS: atom_id res chain seq x y z
N MET A 1 102.23 60.78 -68.66
CA MET A 1 103.32 60.34 -67.77
C MET A 1 102.75 60.28 -66.35
N ALA A 2 102.31 59.11 -65.90
CA ALA A 2 101.66 58.96 -64.60
C ALA A 2 102.69 58.94 -63.48
N ARG A 3 102.52 59.80 -62.47
CA ARG A 3 103.38 59.82 -61.28
C ARG A 3 103.02 58.61 -60.41
N LYS A 4 103.95 57.65 -60.27
CA LYS A 4 103.89 56.62 -59.22
C LYS A 4 104.06 57.31 -57.87
N ALA A 5 102.99 57.88 -57.33
CA ALA A 5 102.91 58.28 -55.94
C ALA A 5 102.33 57.12 -55.15
N ASN A 6 103.02 56.68 -54.09
CA ASN A 6 102.54 55.61 -53.23
C ASN A 6 101.21 56.05 -52.60
N ILE A 7 100.14 55.30 -52.90
CA ILE A 7 98.85 55.46 -52.23
C ILE A 7 98.97 54.73 -50.89
N ALA A 8 98.68 55.42 -49.79
CA ALA A 8 98.75 54.83 -48.46
C ALA A 8 97.59 53.85 -48.25
N ARG A 9 97.79 52.89 -47.34
CA ARG A 9 96.79 51.87 -47.02
C ARG A 9 95.51 52.49 -46.47
N GLU A 10 95.67 53.48 -45.62
CA GLU A 10 94.59 54.22 -44.97
C GLU A 10 93.75 54.99 -46.00
N GLU A 11 94.38 55.52 -47.06
CA GLU A 11 93.67 56.16 -48.17
C GLU A 11 92.81 55.14 -48.93
N ILE A 12 93.31 53.92 -49.13
CA ILE A 12 92.57 52.84 -49.79
C ILE A 12 91.38 52.40 -48.93
N HIS A 13 91.55 52.27 -47.61
CA HIS A 13 90.45 51.94 -46.70
C HIS A 13 89.36 53.01 -46.70
N GLN A 14 89.74 54.30 -46.70
CA GLN A 14 88.77 55.38 -46.80
C GLN A 14 88.02 55.35 -48.14
N ALA A 15 88.72 55.09 -49.24
CA ALA A 15 88.07 54.91 -50.55
C ALA A 15 87.09 53.72 -50.55
N CYS A 16 87.39 52.62 -49.85
CA CYS A 16 86.47 51.51 -49.70
C CYS A 16 85.19 51.90 -48.95
N TRP A 17 85.29 52.69 -47.88
CA TRP A 17 84.14 53.23 -47.15
C TRP A 17 83.30 54.20 -48.02
N ASP A 18 83.95 55.15 -48.68
CA ASP A 18 83.28 56.12 -49.56
C ASP A 18 82.52 55.43 -50.70
N LEU A 19 83.11 54.37 -51.29
CA LEU A 19 82.44 53.57 -52.33
C LEU A 19 81.22 52.84 -51.79
N LEU A 20 81.30 52.30 -50.56
CA LEU A 20 80.18 51.64 -49.90
C LEU A 20 79.03 52.60 -49.60
N GLU A 21 79.31 53.82 -49.16
CA GLU A 21 78.30 54.88 -48.98
C GLU A 21 77.59 55.20 -50.30
N GLN A 22 78.30 55.09 -51.43
CA GLN A 22 77.75 55.24 -52.77
C GLN A 22 77.08 53.96 -53.31
N ASN A 23 76.89 52.92 -52.50
CA ASN A 23 76.35 51.60 -52.87
C ASN A 23 77.20 50.81 -53.88
N HIS A 24 78.51 51.08 -53.96
CA HIS A 24 79.44 50.36 -54.81
C HIS A 24 80.37 49.49 -53.97
N PHE A 25 80.33 48.17 -54.20
CA PHE A 25 81.27 47.27 -53.52
C PHE A 25 82.71 47.56 -53.97
N PRO A 26 83.67 47.76 -53.03
CA PRO A 26 85.05 48.04 -53.38
C PRO A 26 85.70 46.80 -54.00
N ASN A 27 86.29 46.98 -55.18
CA ASN A 27 87.11 45.98 -55.83
C ASN A 27 88.30 46.67 -56.51
N ILE A 28 89.32 45.90 -56.91
CA ILE A 28 90.56 46.46 -57.47
C ILE A 28 90.27 47.45 -58.62
N PRO A 29 89.41 47.13 -59.62
CA PRO A 29 89.09 48.09 -60.68
C PRO A 29 88.48 49.39 -60.17
N ARG A 30 87.49 49.32 -59.26
CA ARG A 30 86.77 50.50 -58.75
C ARG A 30 87.62 51.38 -57.85
N ILE A 31 88.49 50.78 -57.03
CA ILE A 31 89.42 51.53 -56.20
C ILE A 31 90.50 52.20 -57.07
N ALA A 32 91.01 51.47 -58.07
CA ALA A 32 91.96 52.04 -59.03
C ALA A 32 91.35 53.21 -59.81
N GLU A 33 90.08 53.08 -60.22
CA GLU A 33 89.31 54.13 -60.88
C GLU A 33 89.00 55.31 -59.95
N TYR A 34 88.68 55.04 -58.68
CA TYR A 34 88.45 56.07 -57.66
C TYR A 34 89.68 57.00 -57.51
N PHE A 35 90.88 56.44 -57.40
CA PHE A 35 92.11 57.25 -57.32
C PHE A 35 92.49 57.88 -58.67
N LEU A 36 92.27 57.18 -59.77
CA LEU A 36 92.49 57.74 -61.11
C LEU A 36 91.64 58.99 -61.35
N ASN A 37 90.37 58.97 -60.94
CA ASN A 37 89.43 60.09 -61.08
C ASN A 37 89.69 61.19 -60.05
N LYS A 38 90.15 60.86 -58.84
CA LYS A 38 90.39 61.81 -57.76
C LYS A 38 91.67 62.62 -57.95
N ASP A 39 92.79 61.95 -58.27
CA ASP A 39 94.11 62.59 -58.31
C ASP A 39 95.09 62.00 -59.36
N GLY A 40 94.64 61.02 -60.16
CA GLY A 40 95.43 60.42 -61.24
C GLY A 40 96.54 59.47 -60.77
N ARG A 41 96.54 59.04 -59.50
CA ARG A 41 97.52 58.08 -58.97
C ARG A 41 97.18 56.65 -59.34
N HIS A 42 98.22 55.80 -59.39
CA HIS A 42 98.08 54.35 -59.60
C HIS A 42 98.84 53.57 -58.52
N ALA A 43 98.20 52.54 -57.97
CA ALA A 43 98.81 51.54 -57.09
C ALA A 43 98.89 50.18 -57.79
N SER A 44 99.74 49.29 -57.26
CA SER A 44 99.81 47.91 -57.77
C SER A 44 98.58 47.11 -57.35
N ASN A 45 98.14 46.17 -58.20
CA ASN A 45 97.00 45.30 -57.87
C ASN A 45 97.21 44.51 -56.57
N THR A 46 98.45 44.12 -56.26
CA THR A 46 98.79 43.43 -55.00
C THR A 46 98.62 44.35 -53.79
N THR A 47 99.04 45.63 -53.90
CA THR A 47 98.84 46.63 -52.85
C THR A 47 97.36 46.90 -52.61
N LEU A 48 96.58 47.05 -53.69
CA LEU A 48 95.13 47.24 -53.61
C LEU A 48 94.43 46.02 -53.03
N LEU A 49 94.78 44.80 -53.47
CA LEU A 49 94.18 43.57 -52.97
C LEU A 49 94.41 43.40 -51.47
N ASN A 50 95.65 43.56 -51.00
CA ASN A 50 95.97 43.39 -49.58
C ASN A 50 95.22 44.40 -48.70
N ALA A 51 95.16 45.67 -49.13
CA ALA A 51 94.42 46.71 -48.40
C ALA A 51 92.90 46.50 -48.45
N ILE A 52 92.35 46.06 -49.59
CA ILE A 52 90.93 45.72 -49.69
C ILE A 52 90.59 44.53 -48.79
N SER A 53 91.40 43.47 -48.77
CA SER A 53 91.16 42.30 -47.92
C SER A 53 91.21 42.64 -46.43
N GLU A 54 92.16 43.47 -45.99
CA GLU A 54 92.23 43.92 -44.60
C GLU A 54 91.04 44.83 -44.21
N TRP A 55 90.63 45.69 -45.14
CA TRP A 55 89.40 46.48 -44.97
C TRP A 55 88.15 45.58 -44.92
N GLU A 56 88.06 44.53 -45.73
CA GLU A 56 86.96 43.56 -45.72
C GLU A 56 86.87 42.82 -44.37
N GLU A 57 88.00 42.46 -43.77
CA GLU A 57 88.05 41.90 -42.41
C GLU A 57 87.54 42.90 -41.38
N THR A 58 88.02 44.14 -41.43
CA THR A 58 87.59 45.24 -40.55
C THR A 58 86.08 45.52 -40.71
N TYR A 59 85.56 45.48 -41.93
CA TYR A 59 84.14 45.68 -42.23
C TYR A 59 83.27 44.54 -41.69
N LYS A 60 83.73 43.28 -41.81
CA LYS A 60 83.04 42.12 -41.21
C LYS A 60 82.99 42.23 -39.69
N GLU A 61 84.09 42.63 -39.06
CA GLU A 61 84.13 42.86 -37.61
C GLU A 61 83.16 43.97 -37.21
N TYR A 62 83.14 45.09 -37.94
CA TYR A 62 82.20 46.19 -37.71
C TYR A 62 80.74 45.74 -37.83
N GLN A 63 80.38 44.99 -38.86
CA GLN A 63 79.02 44.46 -39.03
C GLN A 63 78.63 43.49 -37.90
N GLN A 64 79.55 42.60 -37.52
CA GLN A 64 79.32 41.67 -36.40
C GLN A 64 79.13 42.43 -35.08
N HIS A 65 79.91 43.49 -34.85
CA HIS A 65 79.76 44.35 -33.69
C HIS A 65 78.40 45.06 -33.66
N GLN A 66 77.96 45.67 -34.77
CA GLN A 66 76.65 46.33 -34.82
C GLN A 66 75.48 45.35 -34.58
N LEU A 67 75.54 44.16 -35.18
CA LEU A 67 74.52 43.13 -34.95
C LEU A 67 74.53 42.65 -33.50
N LYS A 68 75.71 42.51 -32.90
CA LYS A 68 75.86 42.15 -31.49
C LYS A 68 75.33 43.24 -30.57
N GLU A 69 75.61 44.51 -30.81
CA GLU A 69 75.09 45.62 -30.02
C GLU A 69 73.56 45.70 -30.10
N LEU A 70 72.98 45.51 -31.29
CA LEU A 70 71.53 45.46 -31.46
C LEU A 70 70.93 44.26 -30.73
N SER A 71 71.56 43.10 -30.82
CA SER A 71 71.17 41.89 -30.08
C SER A 71 71.24 42.12 -28.57
N ASP A 72 72.34 42.69 -28.07
CA ASP A 72 72.57 42.97 -26.66
C ASP A 72 71.59 44.02 -26.11
N ALA A 73 71.15 44.97 -26.93
CA ALA A 73 70.13 45.95 -26.57
C ALA A 73 68.71 45.35 -26.52
N LEU A 74 68.36 44.45 -27.44
CA LEU A 74 67.01 43.87 -27.55
C LEU A 74 66.79 42.64 -26.67
N GLN A 75 67.84 41.82 -26.46
CA GLN A 75 67.73 40.56 -25.71
C GLN A 75 67.20 40.75 -24.27
N PRO A 76 67.57 41.78 -23.50
CA PRO A 76 67.02 42.01 -22.16
C PRO A 76 65.52 42.28 -22.19
N ALA A 77 65.05 43.08 -23.16
CA ALA A 77 63.63 43.38 -23.32
C ALA A 77 62.84 42.12 -23.69
N PHE A 78 63.36 41.29 -24.59
CA PHE A 78 62.73 40.02 -24.97
C PHE A 78 62.69 39.03 -23.79
N ASN A 79 63.79 38.92 -23.03
CA ASN A 79 63.86 38.06 -21.85
C ASN A 79 62.88 38.52 -20.75
N HIS A 80 62.76 39.83 -20.55
CA HIS A 80 61.81 40.40 -19.59
C HIS A 80 60.36 40.11 -20.02
N PHE A 81 60.02 40.39 -21.27
CA PHE A 81 58.70 40.10 -21.84
C PHE A 81 58.35 38.61 -21.76
N SER A 82 59.28 37.72 -22.13
CA SER A 82 59.11 36.27 -22.04
C SER A 82 58.85 35.81 -20.61
N ARG A 83 59.58 36.38 -19.63
CA ARG A 83 59.37 36.10 -18.21
C ARG A 83 58.00 36.59 -17.73
N GLU A 84 57.60 37.80 -18.09
CA GLU A 84 56.29 38.36 -17.69
C GLU A 84 55.13 37.56 -18.28
N ILE A 85 55.20 37.18 -19.56
CA ILE A 85 54.18 36.33 -20.18
C ILE A 85 54.13 34.97 -19.50
N THR A 86 55.29 34.35 -19.28
CA THR A 86 55.33 33.03 -18.64
C THR A 86 54.75 33.09 -17.23
N GLN A 87 55.05 34.14 -16.47
CA GLN A 87 54.52 34.33 -15.14
C GLN A 87 53.00 34.57 -15.17
N THR A 88 52.52 35.45 -16.06
CA THR A 88 51.09 35.78 -16.18
C THR A 88 50.27 34.58 -16.64
N LEU A 89 50.77 33.82 -17.63
CA LEU A 89 50.13 32.58 -18.07
C LEU A 89 50.16 31.52 -16.98
N GLY A 90 51.26 31.41 -16.22
CA GLY A 90 51.36 30.52 -15.07
C GLY A 90 50.32 30.84 -14.00
N THR A 91 50.20 32.09 -13.58
CA THR A 91 49.19 32.51 -12.59
C THR A 91 47.77 32.26 -13.09
N LEU A 92 47.49 32.56 -14.35
CA LEU A 92 46.16 32.35 -14.93
C LEU A 92 45.83 30.85 -15.05
N LEU A 93 46.83 30.03 -15.36
CA LEU A 93 46.67 28.57 -15.38
C LEU A 93 46.37 28.03 -13.99
N ASP A 94 47.13 28.46 -12.98
CA ASP A 94 46.93 28.06 -11.58
C ASP A 94 45.54 28.47 -11.08
N GLU A 95 45.11 29.71 -11.34
CA GLU A 95 43.77 30.20 -11.00
C GLU A 95 42.68 29.36 -11.68
N LYS A 96 42.84 29.05 -12.98
CA LYS A 96 41.86 28.22 -13.71
C LYS A 96 41.84 26.78 -13.23
N GLN A 97 42.98 26.24 -12.84
CA GLN A 97 43.06 24.90 -12.25
C GLN A 97 42.29 24.87 -10.93
N VAL A 98 42.52 25.83 -10.04
CA VAL A 98 41.81 25.92 -8.76
C VAL A 98 40.30 26.10 -8.96
N ASP A 99 39.88 26.96 -9.89
CA ASP A 99 38.47 27.15 -10.24
C ASP A 99 37.81 25.83 -10.68
N LEU A 100 38.50 25.05 -11.53
CA LEU A 100 37.99 23.77 -12.03
C LEU A 100 37.89 22.72 -10.92
N GLU A 101 38.90 22.62 -10.06
CA GLU A 101 38.91 21.70 -8.92
C GLU A 101 37.76 22.03 -7.94
N GLN A 102 37.53 23.32 -7.65
CA GLN A 102 36.41 23.74 -6.81
C GLN A 102 35.04 23.43 -7.44
N GLN A 103 34.87 23.70 -8.73
CA GLN A 103 33.63 23.36 -9.44
C GLN A 103 33.37 21.85 -9.45
N GLN A 104 34.42 21.05 -9.63
CA GLN A 104 34.30 19.60 -9.57
C GLN A 104 33.91 19.14 -8.17
N ALA A 105 34.56 19.64 -7.12
CA ALA A 105 34.22 19.31 -5.74
C ALA A 105 32.78 19.70 -5.38
N LEU A 106 32.29 20.86 -5.84
CA LEU A 106 30.89 21.27 -5.65
C LEU A 106 29.91 20.34 -6.36
N LYS A 107 30.23 19.93 -7.60
CA LYS A 107 29.40 18.97 -8.35
C LYS A 107 29.37 17.61 -7.65
N GLU A 108 30.52 17.09 -7.22
CA GLU A 108 30.61 15.83 -6.49
C GLU A 108 29.85 15.86 -5.16
N ASN A 109 29.95 16.96 -4.41
CA ASN A 109 29.20 17.12 -3.17
C ASN A 109 27.69 17.19 -3.44
N ALA A 110 27.25 17.93 -4.45
CA ALA A 110 25.84 18.04 -4.80
C ALA A 110 25.26 16.69 -5.27
N THR A 111 26.00 15.93 -6.08
CA THR A 111 25.56 14.60 -6.53
C THR A 111 25.57 13.59 -5.39
N HIS A 112 26.59 13.60 -4.53
CA HIS A 112 26.65 12.70 -3.39
C HIS A 112 25.55 12.97 -2.37
N GLN A 113 25.33 14.24 -2.01
CA GLN A 113 24.23 14.63 -1.11
C GLN A 113 22.87 14.31 -1.71
N GLY A 114 22.67 14.61 -3.00
CA GLY A 114 21.45 14.24 -3.72
C GLY A 114 21.20 12.74 -3.72
N TYR A 115 22.23 11.94 -4.01
CA TYR A 115 22.17 10.49 -3.99
C TYR A 115 21.84 9.95 -2.58
N LEU A 116 22.47 10.48 -1.53
CA LEU A 116 22.19 10.09 -0.14
C LEU A 116 20.75 10.43 0.24
N SER A 117 20.26 11.61 -0.13
CA SER A 117 18.87 12.03 0.13
C SER A 117 17.87 11.10 -0.56
N LEU A 118 18.07 10.85 -1.86
CA LEU A 118 17.23 9.95 -2.64
C LEU A 118 17.29 8.51 -2.11
N SER A 119 18.46 8.04 -1.70
CA SER A 119 18.64 6.71 -1.11
C SER A 119 17.93 6.59 0.23
N ASN A 120 17.96 7.63 1.06
CA ASN A 120 17.25 7.64 2.33
C ASN A 120 15.73 7.63 2.12
N GLU A 121 15.23 8.47 1.22
CA GLU A 121 13.80 8.53 0.90
C GLU A 121 13.31 7.22 0.26
N LEU A 122 14.14 6.57 -0.56
CA LEU A 122 13.86 5.23 -1.08
C LEU A 122 13.78 4.19 0.04
N CYS A 123 14.69 4.23 1.02
CA CYS A 123 14.67 3.33 2.17
C CYS A 123 13.41 3.55 3.04
N GLU A 124 13.07 4.81 3.32
CA GLU A 124 11.87 5.16 4.09
C GLU A 124 10.59 4.71 3.40
N THR A 125 10.47 4.97 2.09
CA THR A 125 9.30 4.54 1.30
C THR A 125 9.21 3.02 1.19
N GLN A 126 10.33 2.31 1.11
CA GLN A 126 10.35 0.86 1.10
C GLN A 126 9.92 0.27 2.45
N ASN A 127 10.42 0.82 3.57
CA ASN A 127 9.99 0.43 4.90
C ASN A 127 8.49 0.69 5.13
N ALA A 128 7.99 1.84 4.66
CA ALA A 128 6.57 2.16 4.73
C ALA A 128 5.72 1.19 3.89
N LEU A 129 6.19 0.80 2.70
CA LEU A 129 5.53 -0.19 1.85
C LEU A 129 5.48 -1.56 2.51
N GLU A 130 6.58 -2.01 3.13
CA GLU A 130 6.63 -3.27 3.87
C GLU A 130 5.62 -3.26 5.03
N SER A 131 5.62 -2.19 5.84
CA SER A 131 4.65 -2.04 6.94
C SER A 131 3.20 -2.07 6.49
N VAL A 132 2.84 -1.33 5.42
CA VAL A 132 1.48 -1.34 4.86
C VAL A 132 1.12 -2.71 4.30
N THR A 133 2.08 -3.43 3.72
CA THR A 133 1.86 -4.77 3.19
C THR A 133 1.58 -5.77 4.30
N GLU A 134 2.31 -5.69 5.41
CA GLU A 134 2.05 -6.51 6.61
C GLU A 134 0.68 -6.21 7.22
N GLU A 135 0.32 -4.93 7.38
CA GLU A 135 -1.00 -4.53 7.88
C GLU A 135 -2.12 -5.04 6.98
N LYS A 136 -1.96 -4.93 5.66
CA LYS A 136 -2.90 -5.47 4.67
C LYS A 136 -3.09 -6.97 4.86
N GLN A 137 -2.01 -7.74 4.98
CA GLN A 137 -2.10 -9.19 5.18
C GLN A 137 -2.82 -9.53 6.50
N GLN A 138 -2.55 -8.80 7.58
CA GLN A 138 -3.25 -8.99 8.84
C GLN A 138 -4.74 -8.68 8.73
N LEU A 139 -5.11 -7.62 8.00
CA LEU A 139 -6.51 -7.26 7.76
C LEU A 139 -7.22 -8.30 6.90
N GLU A 140 -6.58 -8.83 5.87
CA GLU A 140 -7.12 -9.92 5.04
C GLU A 140 -7.37 -11.19 5.86
N MET A 141 -6.43 -11.58 6.73
CA MET A 141 -6.61 -12.71 7.64
C MET A 141 -7.78 -12.48 8.62
N LYS A 142 -7.89 -11.27 9.19
CA LYS A 142 -9.01 -10.91 10.08
C LYS A 142 -10.35 -10.95 9.34
N LEU A 143 -10.40 -10.42 8.11
CA LEU A 143 -11.59 -10.45 7.27
C LEU A 143 -12.02 -11.88 6.98
N GLN A 144 -11.08 -12.77 6.62
CA GLN A 144 -11.38 -14.17 6.37
C GLN A 144 -11.89 -14.89 7.63
N SER A 145 -11.34 -14.58 8.80
CA SER A 145 -11.86 -15.08 10.07
C SER A 145 -13.26 -14.57 10.39
N LEU A 146 -13.58 -13.32 10.05
CA LEU A 146 -14.92 -12.77 10.24
C LEU A 146 -15.93 -13.41 9.29
N ILE A 147 -15.56 -13.63 8.02
CA ILE A 147 -16.41 -14.32 7.04
C ILE A 147 -16.75 -15.74 7.51
N THR A 148 -15.77 -16.51 7.99
CA THR A 148 -16.02 -17.87 8.49
C THR A 148 -16.91 -17.87 9.75
N LYS A 149 -16.72 -16.91 10.67
CA LYS A 149 -17.62 -16.73 11.83
C LYS A 149 -19.03 -16.36 11.40
N GLN A 150 -19.18 -15.47 10.42
CA GLN A 150 -20.48 -15.07 9.90
C GLN A 150 -21.21 -16.26 9.28
N GLN A 151 -20.54 -17.05 8.43
CA GLN A 151 -21.12 -18.25 7.83
C GLN A 151 -21.57 -19.27 8.88
N ALA A 152 -20.77 -19.48 9.93
CA ALA A 152 -21.15 -20.37 11.03
C ALA A 152 -22.37 -19.86 11.81
N LEU A 153 -22.49 -18.54 12.00
CA LEU A 153 -23.66 -17.92 12.64
C LEU A 153 -24.90 -17.99 11.75
N GLU A 154 -24.76 -17.80 10.44
CA GLU A 154 -25.84 -17.95 9.46
C GLU A 154 -26.38 -19.38 9.48
N GLN A 155 -25.50 -20.39 9.40
CA GLN A 155 -25.90 -21.79 9.49
C GLN A 155 -26.61 -22.11 10.81
N ARG A 156 -26.07 -21.62 11.94
CA ARG A 156 -26.72 -21.79 13.25
C ARG A 156 -28.11 -21.15 13.30
N ASN A 157 -28.28 -19.98 12.69
CA ASN A 157 -29.58 -19.32 12.63
C ASN A 157 -30.57 -20.11 11.77
N GLU A 158 -30.14 -20.69 10.65
CA GLU A 158 -30.97 -21.56 9.82
C GLU A 158 -31.43 -22.81 10.61
N ASP A 159 -30.52 -23.44 11.36
CA ASP A 159 -30.83 -24.58 12.22
C ASP A 159 -31.86 -24.21 13.31
N LEU A 160 -31.69 -23.05 13.95
CA LEU A 160 -32.63 -22.56 14.96
C LEU A 160 -34.01 -22.25 14.35
N VAL A 161 -34.06 -21.68 13.15
CA VAL A 161 -35.32 -21.46 12.43
C VAL A 161 -35.99 -22.79 12.08
N ALA A 162 -35.23 -23.79 11.64
CA ALA A 162 -35.77 -25.13 11.37
C ALA A 162 -36.32 -25.77 12.65
N GLN A 163 -35.58 -25.69 13.77
CA GLN A 163 -36.01 -26.22 15.06
C GLN A 163 -37.28 -25.50 15.55
N ASN A 164 -37.36 -24.18 15.42
CA ASN A 164 -38.56 -23.41 15.79
C ASN A 164 -39.78 -23.84 14.98
N LYS A 165 -39.63 -24.11 13.67
CA LYS A 165 -40.74 -24.64 12.84
C LYS A 165 -41.23 -25.99 13.33
N VAL A 166 -40.32 -26.88 13.74
CA VAL A 166 -40.68 -28.19 14.32
C VAL A 166 -41.44 -28.02 15.63
N ILE A 167 -40.94 -27.17 16.53
CA ILE A 167 -41.60 -26.88 17.82
C ILE A 167 -42.99 -26.26 17.58
N GLU A 168 -43.12 -25.34 16.63
CA GLU A 168 -44.41 -24.73 16.28
C GLU A 168 -45.40 -25.77 15.77
N ALA A 169 -44.96 -26.71 14.93
CA ALA A 169 -45.79 -27.82 14.46
C ALA A 169 -46.23 -28.74 15.61
N GLN A 170 -45.31 -29.09 16.51
CA GLN A 170 -45.62 -29.87 17.72
C GLN A 170 -46.60 -29.16 18.65
N SER A 171 -46.42 -27.85 18.85
CA SER A 171 -47.32 -27.03 19.65
C SER A 171 -48.73 -26.98 19.04
N LYS A 172 -48.84 -26.80 17.71
CA LYS A 172 -50.13 -26.86 17.00
C LYS A 172 -50.80 -28.23 17.12
N GLN A 173 -50.04 -29.31 17.07
CA GLN A 173 -50.56 -30.66 17.23
C GLN A 173 -51.07 -30.90 18.66
N ALA A 174 -50.27 -30.57 19.67
CA ALA A 174 -50.67 -30.68 21.08
C ALA A 174 -51.90 -29.81 21.39
N GLN A 175 -52.00 -28.63 20.78
CA GLN A 175 -53.17 -27.76 20.89
C GLN A 175 -54.44 -28.41 20.33
N LYS A 176 -54.36 -29.05 19.15
CA LYS A 176 -55.49 -29.80 18.58
C LYS A 176 -55.91 -30.96 19.48
N GLU A 177 -54.95 -31.76 19.95
CA GLU A 177 -55.23 -32.89 20.86
C GLU A 177 -55.88 -32.42 22.15
N ARG A 178 -55.42 -31.31 22.73
CA ARG A 178 -56.03 -30.68 23.91
C ARG A 178 -57.47 -30.27 23.65
N ASP A 179 -57.74 -29.63 22.51
CA ASP A 179 -59.07 -29.16 22.16
C ASP A 179 -60.03 -30.34 21.90
N GLU A 180 -59.55 -31.42 21.25
CA GLU A 180 -60.29 -32.68 21.09
C GLU A 180 -60.59 -33.36 22.42
N LEU A 181 -59.61 -33.46 23.32
CA LEU A 181 -59.80 -34.01 24.66
C LEU A 181 -60.81 -33.18 25.46
N THR A 182 -60.74 -31.85 25.36
CA THR A 182 -61.66 -30.93 26.03
C THR A 182 -63.09 -31.13 25.52
N LEU A 183 -63.28 -31.25 24.21
CA LEU A 183 -64.57 -31.55 23.60
C LEU A 183 -65.11 -32.90 24.09
N ASN A 184 -64.28 -33.96 24.06
CA ASN A 184 -64.66 -35.29 24.54
C ASN A 184 -65.04 -35.28 26.03
N LEU A 185 -64.33 -34.51 26.86
CA LEU A 185 -64.63 -34.35 28.28
C LEU A 185 -65.99 -33.66 28.47
N SER A 186 -66.26 -32.60 27.71
CA SER A 186 -67.54 -31.91 27.75
C SER A 186 -68.70 -32.81 27.34
N GLN A 187 -68.53 -33.63 26.30
CA GLN A 187 -69.53 -34.59 25.84
C GLN A 187 -69.81 -35.66 26.90
N LYS A 188 -68.76 -36.23 27.50
CA LYS A 188 -68.91 -37.19 28.60
C LYS A 188 -69.60 -36.57 29.82
N SER A 189 -69.31 -35.32 30.15
CA SER A 189 -69.99 -34.61 31.24
C SER A 189 -71.48 -34.44 30.98
N VAL A 190 -71.87 -34.11 29.74
CA VAL A 190 -73.28 -34.03 29.33
C VAL A 190 -73.96 -35.40 29.41
N ASP A 191 -73.31 -36.46 28.95
CA ASP A 191 -73.89 -37.80 28.97
C ASP A 191 -74.00 -38.35 30.41
N LEU A 192 -73.06 -38.04 31.29
CA LEU A 192 -73.19 -38.30 32.73
C LEU A 192 -74.39 -37.58 33.32
N ALA A 193 -74.58 -36.28 33.02
CA ALA A 193 -75.74 -35.53 33.50
C ALA A 193 -77.07 -36.12 33.01
N LYS A 194 -77.12 -36.65 31.77
CA LYS A 194 -78.31 -37.37 31.26
C LYS A 194 -78.56 -38.66 32.03
N LEU A 195 -77.50 -39.44 32.32
CA LEU A 195 -77.60 -40.67 33.08
C LEU A 195 -78.06 -40.40 34.52
N ASP A 196 -77.51 -39.38 35.18
CA ASP A 196 -77.92 -38.97 36.52
C ASP A 196 -79.41 -38.59 36.53
N ASN A 197 -79.86 -37.76 35.58
CA ASN A 197 -81.29 -37.43 35.44
C ASN A 197 -82.16 -38.68 35.24
N LYS A 198 -81.69 -39.66 34.46
CA LYS A 198 -82.42 -40.92 34.25
C LYS A 198 -82.46 -41.77 35.51
N ILE A 199 -81.37 -41.82 36.28
CA ILE A 199 -81.31 -42.50 37.57
C ILE A 199 -82.30 -41.85 38.54
N THR A 200 -82.30 -40.52 38.66
CA THR A 200 -83.26 -39.79 39.51
C THR A 200 -84.70 -40.13 39.14
N SER A 201 -85.05 -40.09 37.86
CA SER A 201 -86.39 -40.47 37.37
C SER A 201 -86.75 -41.91 37.70
N LEU A 202 -85.82 -42.87 37.51
CA LEU A 202 -86.05 -44.28 37.86
C LEU A 202 -86.19 -44.48 39.38
N VAL A 203 -85.44 -43.73 40.18
CA VAL A 203 -85.55 -43.75 41.65
C VAL A 203 -86.94 -43.24 42.06
N GLU A 204 -87.40 -42.13 41.51
CA GLU A 204 -88.75 -41.59 41.74
C GLU A 204 -89.83 -42.61 41.37
N GLU A 205 -89.76 -43.21 40.17
CA GLU A 205 -90.70 -44.24 39.73
C GLU A 205 -90.67 -45.47 40.65
N ASN A 206 -89.49 -45.93 41.07
CA ASN A 206 -89.35 -47.05 42.00
C ASN A 206 -89.94 -46.71 43.38
N THR A 207 -89.78 -45.47 43.86
CA THR A 207 -90.43 -45.03 45.10
C THR A 207 -91.95 -45.02 44.98
N GLN A 208 -92.50 -44.54 43.86
CA GLN A 208 -93.95 -44.57 43.59
C GLN A 208 -94.48 -46.01 43.51
N LEU A 209 -93.77 -46.90 42.80
CA LEU A 209 -94.13 -48.32 42.70
C LEU A 209 -94.07 -49.02 44.07
N LYS A 210 -93.07 -48.73 44.90
CA LYS A 210 -93.00 -49.24 46.28
C LYS A 210 -94.16 -48.76 47.13
N GLU A 211 -94.58 -47.49 47.00
CA GLU A 211 -95.77 -46.99 47.68
C GLU A 211 -97.05 -47.66 47.17
N GLN A 212 -97.21 -47.84 45.86
CA GLN A 212 -98.33 -48.57 45.28
C GLN A 212 -98.38 -50.02 45.76
N LEU A 213 -97.23 -50.70 45.82
CA LEU A 213 -97.13 -52.08 46.28
C LEU A 213 -97.45 -52.19 47.77
N LYS A 214 -97.02 -51.22 48.60
CA LYS A 214 -97.45 -51.13 50.01
C LYS A 214 -98.94 -50.89 50.16
N LYS A 215 -99.54 -50.05 49.32
CA LYS A 215 -101.00 -49.82 49.32
C LYS A 215 -101.75 -51.10 48.94
N GLN A 216 -101.33 -51.77 47.87
CA GLN A 216 -101.91 -53.05 47.45
C GLN A 216 -101.72 -54.16 48.48
N SER A 217 -100.56 -54.26 49.12
CA SER A 217 -100.34 -55.27 50.17
C SER A 217 -101.22 -54.99 51.39
N ALA A 218 -101.33 -53.73 51.82
CA ALA A 218 -102.22 -53.34 52.91
C ALA A 218 -103.70 -53.58 52.55
N GLU A 219 -104.08 -53.35 51.29
CA GLU A 219 -105.43 -53.60 50.80
C GLU A 219 -105.75 -55.10 50.70
N SER A 220 -104.79 -55.92 50.22
CA SER A 220 -104.88 -57.38 50.22
C SER A 220 -104.96 -57.93 51.64
N GLU A 221 -104.08 -57.51 52.56
CA GLU A 221 -104.13 -57.92 53.97
C GLU A 221 -105.46 -57.54 54.63
N ARG A 222 -106.01 -56.37 54.28
CA ARG A 222 -107.32 -55.94 54.77
C ARG A 222 -108.45 -56.78 54.17
N GLN A 223 -108.38 -57.12 52.89
CA GLN A 223 -109.33 -58.02 52.24
C GLN A 223 -109.25 -59.43 52.83
N ASP A 224 -108.05 -59.97 53.03
CA ASP A 224 -107.81 -61.28 53.64
C ASP A 224 -108.31 -61.31 55.09
N ARG A 225 -108.05 -60.26 55.89
CA ARG A 225 -108.63 -60.12 57.23
C ARG A 225 -110.15 -60.08 57.19
N ASN A 226 -110.74 -59.29 56.29
CA ASN A 226 -112.20 -59.22 56.16
C ASN A 226 -112.80 -60.57 55.71
N GLN A 227 -112.10 -61.32 54.86
CA GLN A 227 -112.50 -62.68 54.44
C GLN A 227 -112.37 -63.67 55.60
N LEU A 228 -111.27 -63.62 56.35
CA LEU A 228 -111.06 -64.41 57.57
C LEU A 228 -112.15 -64.11 58.59
N GLU A 229 -112.45 -62.84 58.89
CA GLU A 229 -113.54 -62.46 59.79
C GLU A 229 -114.90 -62.97 59.32
N LYS A 230 -115.17 -62.94 58.00
CA LYS A 230 -116.39 -63.54 57.43
C LYS A 230 -116.42 -65.06 57.62
N LEU A 231 -115.31 -65.75 57.36
CA LEU A 231 -115.17 -67.19 57.59
C LEU A 231 -115.29 -67.55 59.08
N THR A 232 -114.74 -66.73 59.98
CA THR A 232 -114.86 -66.89 61.43
C THR A 232 -116.30 -66.72 61.86
N ARG A 233 -117.02 -65.70 61.37
CA ARG A 233 -118.47 -65.57 61.61
C ARG A 233 -119.27 -66.75 61.09
N GLN A 234 -118.95 -67.22 59.88
CA GLN A 234 -119.59 -68.42 59.33
C GLN A 234 -119.29 -69.66 60.17
N MET A 235 -118.05 -69.82 60.67
CA MET A 235 -117.70 -70.91 61.60
C MET A 235 -118.38 -70.76 62.96
N GLU A 236 -118.55 -69.54 63.49
CA GLU A 236 -119.30 -69.28 64.72
C GLU A 236 -120.78 -69.59 64.54
N GLU A 237 -121.38 -69.21 63.41
CA GLU A 237 -122.75 -69.58 63.03
C GLU A 237 -122.88 -71.10 62.86
N PHE A 238 -121.90 -71.77 62.25
CA PHE A 238 -121.83 -73.23 62.17
C PHE A 238 -121.65 -73.88 63.54
N ALA A 239 -120.81 -73.34 64.41
CA ALA A 239 -120.58 -73.85 65.76
C ALA A 239 -121.83 -73.68 66.64
N LEU A 240 -122.54 -72.56 66.50
CA LEU A 240 -123.85 -72.33 67.11
C LEU A 240 -124.90 -73.29 66.56
N SER A 241 -124.89 -73.57 65.26
CA SER A 241 -125.75 -74.56 64.62
C SER A 241 -125.45 -75.99 65.10
N ILE A 242 -124.17 -76.37 65.26
CA ILE A 242 -123.73 -77.66 65.82
C ILE A 242 -124.10 -77.75 67.31
N ALA A 243 -123.95 -76.68 68.09
CA ALA A 243 -124.39 -76.64 69.49
C ALA A 243 -125.92 -76.76 69.61
N GLN A 244 -126.68 -76.19 68.68
CA GLN A 244 -128.13 -76.39 68.58
C GLN A 244 -128.52 -77.81 68.16
N ILE A 245 -127.71 -78.47 67.31
CA ILE A 245 -127.91 -79.88 66.93
C ILE A 245 -127.58 -80.82 68.11
N GLN A 246 -126.50 -80.57 68.83
CA GLN A 246 -126.10 -81.37 70.02
C GLN A 246 -127.05 -81.21 71.22
N LEU A 247 -127.82 -80.12 71.29
CA LEU A 247 -128.92 -79.95 72.25
C LEU A 247 -130.21 -80.65 71.81
N LYS A 248 -130.37 -80.97 70.51
CA LYS A 248 -131.56 -81.63 69.97
C LYS A 248 -131.49 -83.16 70.04
N ASP A 249 -130.30 -83.75 70.02
CA ASP A 249 -130.10 -85.22 70.12
C ASP A 249 -130.02 -85.74 71.57
N ARG A 250 -130.34 -84.90 72.57
CA ARG A 250 -130.40 -85.31 73.99
C ARG A 250 -131.81 -85.52 74.54
N ASP A 251 -132.84 -85.20 73.75
CA ASP A 251 -134.25 -85.42 74.08
C ASP A 251 -134.96 -86.18 72.95
N GLN A 252 -134.58 -87.46 72.75
CA GLN A 252 -135.48 -88.57 72.38
C GLN A 252 -134.76 -89.92 72.40
#